data_AF-A0A925ET93-F1
#
_entry.id   AF-A0A925ET93-F1
#
_cell.length_a   1.000
_cell.length_b   1.000
_cell.length_c   1.000
_cell.angle_alpha   90.00
_cell.angle_beta   90.00
_cell.angle_gamma   90.00
#
_symmetry.space_group_name_H-M   'P 1'
#
loop_
_entity.id
_entity.type
_entity.pdbx_description
1 polymer ?
#
loop_
_entity_poly.entity_id
_entity_poly.type
_entity_poly.pdbx_seq_one_letter_code
_entity_poly.pdbx_strand_id
1 'polypeptide(L)'
;MNTIIIALGLLMGLNFNNGTEKPYDYDKAWETVEKFIIEGLPKSALEKVEEIHKSAISEKNNPQLVKSIVYISRLTIQTDEKGIESSITRLEETVSSAAAPVKQITSSYLAELYQRYFDNYRWEISQRS
;
A
#
# COMPACT_ATOMS: atom_id res chain seq x y z
N MET A 1 -41.54 5.33 34.72
CA MET A 1 -40.51 4.32 35.06
C MET A 1 -40.49 3.15 34.06
N ASN A 2 -41.63 2.72 33.50
CA ASN A 2 -41.67 1.65 32.47
C ASN A 2 -41.25 2.06 31.04
N THR A 3 -41.13 3.35 30.73
CA THR A 3 -40.67 3.82 29.40
C THR A 3 -39.14 3.91 29.27
N ILE A 4 -38.42 4.09 30.39
CA ILE A 4 -36.95 4.14 30.40
C ILE A 4 -36.37 2.73 30.20
N ILE A 5 -37.06 1.69 30.67
CA ILE A 5 -36.63 0.29 30.51
C ILE A 5 -36.71 -0.16 29.05
N ILE A 6 -37.64 0.38 28.25
CA ILE A 6 -37.76 0.07 26.82
C ILE A 6 -36.64 0.73 26.01
N ALA A 7 -36.16 1.92 26.42
CA ALA A 7 -35.05 2.60 25.75
C ALA A 7 -33.68 1.93 26.01
N LEU A 8 -33.51 1.23 27.14
CA LEU A 8 -32.27 0.52 27.48
C LEU A 8 -32.14 -0.85 26.78
N GLY A 9 -33.25 -1.41 26.29
CA GLY A 9 -33.28 -2.70 25.59
C GLY A 9 -32.84 -2.65 24.12
N LEU A 10 -32.72 -1.45 23.53
CA LEU A 10 -32.37 -1.30 22.11
C LEU A 10 -30.86 -1.31 21.82
N LEU A 11 -30.00 -1.32 22.84
CA LEU A 11 -28.54 -1.28 22.69
C LEU A 11 -27.85 -2.66 22.62
N MET A 12 -28.58 -3.76 22.79
CA MET A 12 -28.02 -5.13 22.84
C MET A 12 -28.00 -5.87 21.49
N GLY A 13 -28.16 -5.15 20.36
CA GLY A 13 -28.25 -5.75 19.02
C GLY A 13 -26.99 -5.67 18.16
N LEU A 14 -25.86 -5.17 18.67
CA LEU A 14 -24.59 -5.20 17.93
C LEU A 14 -24.01 -6.61 17.99
N ASN A 15 -24.44 -7.44 17.06
CA ASN A 15 -23.73 -8.67 16.71
C ASN A 15 -22.32 -8.28 16.25
N PHE A 16 -21.36 -8.29 17.17
CA PHE A 16 -19.96 -8.45 16.82
C PHE A 16 -19.83 -9.85 16.24
N ASN A 17 -20.05 -9.96 14.93
CA ASN A 17 -19.50 -11.05 14.13
C ASN A 17 -17.98 -10.91 14.21
N ASN A 18 -17.40 -11.40 15.30
CA ASN A 18 -16.00 -11.78 15.34
C ASN A 18 -15.88 -13.07 14.52
N GLY A 19 -16.16 -12.95 13.21
CA GLY A 19 -15.68 -13.94 12.26
C GLY A 19 -14.19 -13.99 12.47
N THR A 20 -13.70 -15.11 12.96
CA THR A 20 -12.26 -15.38 13.01
C THR A 20 -11.83 -15.57 11.55
N GLU A 21 -11.70 -14.45 10.83
CA GLU A 21 -11.06 -14.44 9.53
C GLU A 21 -9.68 -15.04 9.73
N LYS A 22 -9.41 -16.10 8.97
CA LYS A 22 -8.10 -16.73 8.97
C LYS A 22 -7.07 -15.64 8.62
N PRO A 23 -5.95 -15.54 9.36
CA PRO A 23 -4.89 -14.59 9.04
C PRO A 23 -4.47 -14.70 7.58
N TYR A 24 -4.19 -13.56 6.94
CA TYR A 24 -3.76 -13.52 5.55
C TYR A 24 -2.47 -14.33 5.36
N ASP A 25 -2.47 -15.19 4.34
CA ASP A 25 -1.31 -16.03 4.02
C ASP A 25 -0.35 -15.26 3.11
N TYR A 26 0.52 -14.46 3.74
CA TYR A 26 1.50 -13.63 3.01
C TYR A 26 2.49 -14.45 2.20
N ASP A 27 2.91 -15.60 2.70
CA ASP A 27 3.93 -16.42 2.03
C ASP A 27 3.39 -16.93 0.70
N LYS A 28 2.19 -17.53 0.71
CA LYS A 28 1.51 -17.95 -0.52
C LYS A 28 1.22 -16.78 -1.47
N ALA A 29 0.86 -15.62 -0.92
CA ALA A 29 0.62 -14.43 -1.73
C ALA A 29 1.90 -13.95 -2.43
N TRP A 30 3.03 -13.92 -1.73
CA TRP A 30 4.33 -13.54 -2.31
C TRP A 30 4.86 -14.56 -3.30
N GLU A 31 4.65 -15.85 -3.09
CA GLU A 31 4.94 -16.89 -4.10
C GLU A 31 4.18 -16.62 -5.40
N THR A 32 2.92 -16.18 -5.29
CA THR A 32 2.09 -15.82 -6.46
C THR A 32 2.63 -14.58 -7.16
N VAL A 33 3.02 -13.54 -6.40
CA VAL A 33 3.66 -12.33 -6.94
C VAL A 33 4.94 -12.69 -7.70
N GLU A 34 5.80 -13.51 -7.11
CA GLU A 34 7.06 -13.91 -7.71
C GLU A 34 6.83 -14.72 -8.99
N LYS A 35 5.86 -15.64 -8.97
CA LYS A 35 5.45 -16.37 -10.16
C LYS A 35 5.04 -15.43 -11.30
N PHE A 36 4.19 -14.43 -11.02
CA PHE A 36 3.80 -13.46 -12.03
C PHE A 36 4.97 -12.63 -12.55
N ILE A 37 5.93 -12.27 -11.70
CA ILE A 37 7.15 -11.57 -12.13
C ILE A 37 7.98 -12.44 -13.07
N ILE A 38 8.19 -13.73 -12.73
CA ILE A 38 8.93 -14.69 -13.54
C ILE A 38 8.25 -14.93 -14.89
N GLU A 39 6.92 -15.00 -14.91
CA GLU A 39 6.13 -15.18 -16.13
C GLU A 39 6.03 -13.90 -16.99
N GLY A 40 6.62 -12.78 -16.56
CA GLY A 40 6.56 -11.53 -17.31
C GLY A 40 5.19 -10.86 -17.26
N LEU A 41 4.44 -11.06 -16.16
CA LEU A 41 3.09 -10.54 -15.93
C LEU A 41 3.10 -9.44 -14.83
N PRO A 42 3.77 -8.31 -15.04
CA PRO A 42 3.96 -7.29 -13.99
C PRO A 42 2.64 -6.62 -13.57
N LYS A 43 1.63 -6.55 -14.45
CA LYS A 43 0.29 -6.03 -14.09
C LYS A 43 -0.43 -6.95 -13.11
N SER A 44 -0.42 -8.26 -13.35
CA SER A 44 -0.99 -9.25 -12.43
C SER A 44 -0.21 -9.32 -11.11
N ALA A 45 1.12 -9.17 -11.17
CA ALA A 45 1.93 -9.01 -9.97
C ALA A 45 1.51 -7.78 -9.17
N LEU A 46 1.30 -6.62 -9.83
CA LEU A 46 0.89 -5.38 -9.18
C LEU A 46 -0.46 -5.53 -8.48
N GLU A 47 -1.45 -6.10 -9.16
CA GLU A 47 -2.77 -6.38 -8.59
C GLU A 47 -2.66 -7.26 -7.32
N LYS A 48 -1.82 -8.30 -7.37
CA LYS A 48 -1.62 -9.17 -6.21
C LYS A 48 -0.90 -8.46 -5.06
N VAL A 49 0.08 -7.59 -5.34
CA VAL A 49 0.74 -6.81 -4.29
C VAL A 49 -0.21 -5.78 -3.67
N GLU A 50 -1.13 -5.19 -4.44
CA GLU A 50 -2.17 -4.30 -3.90
C GLU A 50 -3.13 -5.05 -2.94
N GLU A 51 -3.42 -6.32 -3.20
CA GLU A 51 -4.16 -7.18 -2.26
C GLU A 51 -3.38 -7.42 -0.95
N ILE A 52 -2.08 -7.71 -1.07
CA ILE A 52 -1.17 -7.85 0.09
C ILE A 52 -1.12 -6.54 0.88
N HIS A 53 -1.05 -5.40 0.20
CA HIS A 53 -0.99 -4.08 0.81
C HIS A 53 -2.23 -3.78 1.66
N LYS A 54 -3.42 -4.04 1.12
CA LYS A 54 -4.69 -3.88 1.85
C LYS A 54 -4.75 -4.76 3.10
N SER A 55 -4.32 -6.01 2.97
CA SER A 55 -4.27 -6.96 4.09
C SER A 55 -3.26 -6.53 5.15
N ALA A 56 -2.10 -6.02 4.74
CA ALA A 56 -1.09 -5.50 5.65
C ALA A 56 -1.59 -4.27 6.44
N ILE A 57 -2.41 -3.42 5.84
CA ILE A 57 -3.06 -2.30 6.53
C ILE A 57 -4.08 -2.81 7.57
N SER A 58 -4.99 -3.72 7.16
CA SER A 58 -6.05 -4.22 8.06
C SER A 58 -5.48 -4.97 9.26
N GLU A 59 -4.42 -5.74 9.05
CA GLU A 59 -3.72 -6.51 10.10
C GLU A 59 -2.64 -5.71 10.83
N LYS A 60 -2.41 -4.44 10.46
CA LYS A 60 -1.36 -3.57 11.00
C LYS A 60 0.05 -4.20 10.91
N ASN A 61 0.29 -4.94 9.83
CA ASN A 61 1.55 -5.64 9.57
C ASN A 61 2.56 -4.71 8.86
N ASN A 62 3.27 -3.89 9.64
CA ASN A 62 4.21 -2.90 9.12
C ASN A 62 5.31 -3.46 8.18
N PRO A 63 5.94 -4.63 8.47
CA PRO A 63 6.91 -5.23 7.54
C PRO A 63 6.32 -5.52 6.15
N GLN A 64 5.12 -6.12 6.10
CA GLN A 64 4.45 -6.43 4.83
C GLN A 64 3.94 -5.16 4.12
N LEU A 65 3.51 -4.17 4.90
CA LEU A 65 3.11 -2.87 4.38
C LEU A 65 4.27 -2.18 3.67
N VAL A 66 5.44 -2.10 4.29
CA VAL A 66 6.64 -1.51 3.66
C VAL A 66 7.06 -2.30 2.43
N LYS A 67 7.10 -3.63 2.51
CA LYS A 67 7.45 -4.48 1.37
C LYS A 67 6.51 -4.26 0.17
N SER A 68 5.21 -4.21 0.43
CA SER A 68 4.21 -3.96 -0.62
C SER A 68 4.33 -2.57 -1.24
N ILE A 69 4.62 -1.52 -0.45
CA ILE A 69 4.83 -0.16 -0.97
C ILE A 69 5.96 -0.15 -2.01
N VAL A 70 7.11 -0.76 -1.69
CA VAL A 70 8.27 -0.81 -2.60
C VAL A 70 7.94 -1.57 -3.88
N TYR A 71 7.29 -2.73 -3.76
CA TYR A 71 6.89 -3.54 -4.92
C TYR A 71 5.86 -2.83 -5.80
N ILE A 72 4.89 -2.15 -5.20
CA ILE A 72 3.89 -1.38 -5.95
C ILE A 72 4.58 -0.29 -6.75
N SER A 73 5.40 0.55 -6.12
CA SER A 73 6.11 1.60 -6.85
C SER A 73 6.95 1.04 -8.00
N ARG A 74 7.70 -0.06 -7.76
CA ARG A 74 8.50 -0.70 -8.81
C ARG A 74 7.62 -1.19 -9.97
N LEU A 75 6.54 -1.90 -9.69
CA LEU A 75 5.67 -2.49 -10.71
C LEU A 75 4.86 -1.41 -11.44
N THR A 76 4.44 -0.35 -10.76
CA THR A 76 3.80 0.83 -11.38
C THR A 76 4.75 1.48 -12.37
N ILE A 77 6.02 1.71 -12.00
CA ILE A 77 7.06 2.25 -12.92
C ILE A 77 7.26 1.35 -14.15
N GLN A 78 7.12 0.03 -14.00
CA GLN A 78 7.27 -0.90 -15.12
C GLN A 78 6.03 -0.99 -16.03
N THR A 79 4.85 -0.59 -15.55
CA THR A 79 3.57 -0.87 -16.23
C THR A 79 2.80 0.37 -16.68
N ASP A 80 3.16 1.54 -16.17
CA ASP A 80 2.56 2.84 -16.47
C ASP A 80 3.60 3.79 -17.07
N GLU A 81 3.24 4.48 -18.16
CA GLU A 81 4.08 5.49 -18.81
C GLU A 81 4.45 6.64 -17.87
N LYS A 82 3.55 6.99 -16.95
CA LYS A 82 3.76 7.99 -15.89
C LYS A 82 4.08 7.34 -14.55
N GLY A 83 4.61 6.12 -14.57
CA GLY A 83 4.72 5.31 -13.38
C GLY A 83 5.63 5.91 -12.30
N ILE A 84 6.62 6.73 -12.66
CA ILE A 84 7.47 7.44 -11.69
C ILE A 84 6.65 8.50 -10.96
N GLU A 85 5.94 9.37 -11.69
CA GLU A 85 5.09 10.44 -11.14
C GLU A 85 3.94 9.87 -10.30
N SER A 86 3.27 8.82 -10.80
CA SER A 86 2.21 8.10 -10.09
C SER A 86 2.76 7.52 -8.77
N SER A 87 3.96 6.93 -8.80
CA SER A 87 4.61 6.38 -7.61
C SER A 87 5.01 7.44 -6.61
N ILE A 88 5.56 8.58 -7.07
CA ILE A 88 5.90 9.73 -6.20
C ILE A 88 4.64 10.21 -5.48
N THR A 89 3.56 10.45 -6.21
CA THR A 89 2.28 10.93 -5.66
C THR A 89 1.77 9.99 -4.55
N ARG A 90 1.74 8.68 -4.82
CA ARG A 90 1.31 7.68 -3.83
C ARG A 90 2.21 7.60 -2.59
N LEU A 91 3.52 7.76 -2.79
CA LEU A 91 4.49 7.76 -1.68
C LEU A 91 4.36 9.03 -0.82
N GLU A 92 4.12 10.20 -1.42
CA GLU A 92 3.82 11.45 -0.69
C GLU A 92 2.57 11.30 0.19
N GLU A 93 1.48 10.75 -0.37
CA GLU A 93 0.26 10.45 0.38
C GLU A 93 0.54 9.49 1.55
N THR A 94 1.35 8.46 1.31
CA THR A 94 1.75 7.50 2.34
C THR A 94 2.56 8.18 3.44
N VAL A 95 3.53 9.05 3.11
CA VAL A 95 4.34 9.78 4.10
C VAL A 95 3.51 10.75 4.94
N SER A 96 2.47 11.34 4.34
CA SER A 96 1.58 12.29 5.02
C SER A 96 0.70 11.60 6.08
N SER A 97 0.33 10.33 5.85
CA SER A 97 -0.66 9.60 6.66
C SER A 97 -0.08 8.49 7.54
N ALA A 98 1.09 7.94 7.18
CA ALA A 98 1.67 6.79 7.89
C ALA A 98 2.33 7.18 9.21
N ALA A 99 2.27 6.26 10.18
CA ALA A 99 3.04 6.33 11.42
C ALA A 99 4.46 5.75 11.26
N ALA A 100 5.29 5.95 12.27
CA ALA A 100 6.59 5.27 12.34
C ALA A 100 6.41 3.75 12.53
N PRO A 101 7.27 2.89 11.94
CA PRO A 101 8.45 3.22 11.14
C PRO A 101 8.18 3.38 9.63
N VAL A 102 6.95 3.10 9.17
CA VAL A 102 6.58 3.11 7.75
C VAL A 102 6.89 4.47 7.13
N LYS A 103 6.54 5.56 7.82
CA LYS A 103 6.82 6.93 7.36
C LYS A 103 8.30 7.16 7.04
N GLN A 104 9.22 6.78 7.92
CA GLN A 104 10.65 7.02 7.74
C GLN A 104 11.23 6.23 6.57
N ILE A 105 10.82 4.97 6.44
CA ILE A 105 11.28 4.10 5.34
C ILE A 105 10.73 4.61 4.01
N THR A 106 9.43 4.90 3.95
CA THR A 106 8.78 5.47 2.76
C THR A 106 9.39 6.82 2.38
N SER A 107 9.75 7.67 3.35
CA SER A 107 10.40 8.96 3.07
C SER A 107 11.78 8.78 2.45
N SER A 108 12.56 7.79 2.91
CA SER A 108 13.87 7.48 2.35
C SER A 108 13.75 6.99 0.90
N TYR A 109 12.77 6.12 0.64
CA TYR A 109 12.50 5.63 -0.70
C TYR A 109 11.93 6.71 -1.64
N LEU A 110 11.07 7.59 -1.13
CA LEU A 110 10.56 8.75 -1.87
C LEU A 110 11.69 9.70 -2.28
N ALA A 111 12.66 9.96 -1.40
CA ALA A 111 13.83 10.78 -1.71
C ALA A 111 14.66 10.18 -2.87
N GLU A 112 14.87 8.86 -2.85
CA GLU A 112 15.51 8.16 -3.97
C GLU A 112 14.73 8.31 -5.27
N LEU A 113 13.40 8.25 -5.20
CA LEU A 113 12.55 8.36 -6.38
C LEU A 113 12.56 9.75 -6.99
N TYR A 114 12.58 10.82 -6.18
CA TYR A 114 12.79 12.17 -6.67
C TYR A 114 14.14 12.35 -7.34
N GLN A 115 15.20 11.75 -6.79
CA GLN A 115 16.52 11.80 -7.41
C GLN A 115 16.49 11.15 -8.80
N ARG A 116 15.86 9.97 -8.91
CA ARG A 116 15.67 9.30 -10.21
C ARG A 116 14.84 10.13 -11.19
N TYR A 117 13.78 10.77 -10.72
CA TYR A 117 12.97 11.67 -11.54
C TYR A 117 13.83 12.82 -12.07
N PHE A 118 14.57 13.51 -11.20
CA PHE A 118 15.46 14.59 -11.60
C PHE A 118 16.53 14.13 -12.61
N ASP A 119 17.14 12.96 -12.39
CA ASP A 119 18.17 12.43 -13.28
C ASP A 119 17.62 12.10 -14.68
N ASN A 120 16.37 11.61 -14.77
CA ASN A 120 15.70 11.33 -16.04
C ASN A 120 15.38 12.61 -16.84
N TYR A 121 14.94 13.67 -16.15
CA TYR A 121 14.52 14.94 -16.78
C TYR A 121 15.57 16.06 -16.69
N ARG A 122 16.80 15.71 -16.31
CA ARG A 122 17.87 16.68 -16.01
C ARG A 122 18.10 17.68 -17.14
N TRP A 123 18.07 17.19 -18.38
CA TRP A 123 18.35 17.99 -19.57
C TRP A 123 17.24 19.01 -19.85
N GLU A 124 15.97 18.64 -19.71
CA GLU A 124 14.86 19.58 -19.90
C GLU A 124 14.80 20.61 -18.77
N ILE A 125 15.08 20.21 -17.53
CA ILE A 125 15.16 21.11 -16.39
C ILE A 125 16.28 22.15 -16.60
N SER A 126 17.45 21.69 -17.05
CA SER A 126 18.61 22.55 -17.29
C SER A 126 18.42 23.54 -18.45
N GLN A 127 17.52 23.25 -19.41
CA GLN A 127 17.20 24.15 -20.53
C GLN A 127 16.11 25.18 -20.20
N ARG A 128 15.48 25.07 -19.02
CA ARG A 128 14.44 25.99 -18.54
C ARG A 128 14.97 27.02 -17.52
N SER A 129 16.28 26.97 -17.23
CA SER A 129 17.01 27.85 -16.31
C SER A 129 18.02 28.67 -17.08
#